data_AF-A0AA41MCP1-F1
#
_entry.id   AF-A0AA41MCP1-F1
#
_cell.length_a   1.000
_cell.length_b   1.000
_cell.length_c   1.000
_cell.angle_alpha   90.00
_cell.angle_beta   90.00
_cell.angle_gamma   90.00
#
_symmetry.space_group_name_H-M   'P 1'
#
loop_
_entity.id
_entity.type
_entity.pdbx_description
1 polymer ?
#
loop_
_entity_poly.entity_id
_entity_poly.type
_entity_poly.pdbx_seq_one_letter_code
_entity_poly.pdbx_strand_id
1 'polypeptide(L)'
;MKFIEKAENTSKYVLIDTPGQIEVFTWSASGTIITEALASSFPTVVIYVMDTSRSTNPVTFMSNMLYACSILYKTKLPFIVVMNKTDIIDHSFGMDAGL
;
A
#
# COMPACT_ATOMS: atom_id res chain seq x y z
N MET A 1 -7.88 -2.07 -20.14
CA MET A 1 -6.65 -2.73 -19.66
C MET A 1 -6.58 -4.15 -20.21
N LYS A 2 -6.41 -4.27 -21.53
CA LYS A 2 -6.71 -5.50 -22.29
C LYS A 2 -5.93 -6.74 -21.83
N PHE A 3 -4.72 -6.58 -21.29
CA PHE A 3 -3.93 -7.70 -20.79
C PHE A 3 -4.46 -8.24 -19.45
N ILE A 4 -4.96 -7.37 -18.57
CA ILE A 4 -5.57 -7.77 -17.29
C ILE A 4 -6.89 -8.48 -17.56
N GLU A 5 -7.74 -7.90 -18.42
CA GLU A 5 -9.01 -8.49 -18.85
C GLU A 5 -8.80 -9.87 -19.50
N LYS A 6 -7.76 -10.03 -20.32
CA LYS A 6 -7.44 -11.33 -20.93
C LYS A 6 -7.02 -12.39 -19.90
N ALA A 7 -6.42 -11.97 -18.79
CA ALA A 7 -5.97 -12.85 -17.72
C ALA A 7 -7.08 -13.19 -16.70
N GLU A 8 -8.26 -12.56 -16.82
CA GLU A 8 -9.38 -12.72 -15.88
C GLU A 8 -9.82 -14.19 -15.73
N ASN A 9 -9.80 -14.96 -16.83
CA ASN A 9 -10.17 -16.38 -16.82
C ASN A 9 -9.12 -17.30 -16.18
N THR A 10 -7.91 -16.80 -15.93
CA THR A 10 -6.78 -17.61 -15.42
C THR A 10 -6.27 -17.15 -14.06
N SER A 11 -6.56 -15.91 -13.66
CA SER A 11 -6.00 -15.30 -12.45
C SER A 11 -7.09 -14.56 -11.68
N LYS A 12 -7.29 -14.95 -10.42
CA LYS A 12 -8.26 -14.30 -9.53
C LYS A 12 -7.79 -12.94 -9.02
N TYR A 13 -6.46 -12.73 -8.94
CA TYR A 13 -5.85 -11.52 -8.41
C TYR A 13 -4.73 -11.05 -9.33
N VAL A 14 -4.53 -9.73 -9.36
CA VAL A 14 -3.39 -9.08 -10.02
C VAL A 14 -2.61 -8.32 -8.96
N LEU A 15 -1.34 -8.65 -8.81
CA LEU A 15 -0.41 -7.88 -7.98
C LEU A 15 0.37 -6.92 -8.87
N ILE A 16 0.45 -5.67 -8.43
CA ILE A 16 1.18 -4.61 -9.13
C ILE A 16 2.30 -4.17 -8.20
N ASP A 17 3.53 -4.41 -8.63
CA ASP A 17 4.71 -3.91 -7.92
C ASP A 17 5.00 -2.47 -8.37
N THR A 18 5.17 -1.58 -7.40
CA THR A 18 5.41 -0.16 -7.65
C THR A 18 6.89 0.17 -7.55
N PRO A 19 7.38 1.29 -8.12
CA PRO A 19 8.75 1.73 -7.91
C PRO A 19 9.16 1.76 -6.42
N GLY A 20 10.41 1.41 -6.12
CA GLY A 20 10.89 1.29 -4.74
C GLY A 20 10.91 2.62 -3.95
N GLN A 21 10.89 3.76 -4.64
CA GLN A 21 10.70 5.06 -4.02
C GLN A 21 9.21 5.41 -4.07
N ILE A 22 8.54 5.35 -2.93
CA ILE A 22 7.08 5.50 -2.83
C ILE A 22 6.58 6.81 -3.44
N GLU A 23 7.34 7.90 -3.29
CA GLU A 23 6.98 9.23 -3.80
C GLU A 23 6.91 9.29 -5.33
N VAL A 24 7.75 8.49 -6.01
CA VAL A 24 7.75 8.42 -7.48
C VAL A 24 6.43 7.88 -8.00
N PHE A 25 5.75 7.03 -7.23
CA PHE A 25 4.43 6.53 -7.59
C PHE A 25 3.31 7.41 -7.06
N THR A 26 3.32 7.75 -5.76
CA THR A 26 2.18 8.41 -5.11
C THR A 26 2.05 9.89 -5.44
N TRP A 27 3.14 10.57 -5.81
CA TRP A 27 3.15 12.01 -6.12
C TRP A 27 3.35 12.34 -7.60
N SER A 28 3.55 11.33 -8.46
CA SER A 28 3.62 11.56 -9.90
C SER A 28 2.24 11.61 -10.56
N ALA A 29 2.16 12.37 -11.65
CA ALA A 29 0.98 12.39 -12.52
C ALA A 29 0.72 11.01 -13.12
N SER A 30 1.76 10.30 -13.54
CA SER A 30 1.65 8.96 -14.12
C SER A 30 1.12 7.94 -13.10
N GLY A 31 1.63 7.92 -11.86
CA GLY A 31 1.13 7.03 -10.82
C GLY A 31 -0.33 7.30 -10.45
N THR A 32 -0.75 8.57 -10.46
CA THR A 32 -2.16 8.96 -10.28
C THR A 32 -3.02 8.39 -11.41
N ILE A 33 -2.65 8.62 -12.68
CA ILE A 33 -3.37 8.11 -13.85
C ILE A 33 -3.47 6.57 -13.82
N ILE A 34 -2.38 5.88 -13.50
CA ILE A 34 -2.35 4.41 -13.40
C ILE A 34 -3.33 3.94 -12.31
N THR A 35 -3.27 4.55 -11.13
CA THR A 35 -4.13 4.18 -9.99
C THR A 35 -5.60 4.41 -10.29
N GLU A 36 -5.96 5.56 -10.88
CA GLU A 36 -7.33 5.88 -11.28
C GLU A 36 -7.85 4.96 -12.39
N ALA A 37 -7.02 4.66 -13.38
CA ALA A 37 -7.37 3.73 -14.44
C ALA A 37 -7.66 2.32 -13.87
N LEU A 38 -6.88 1.87 -12.87
CA LEU A 38 -7.07 0.56 -12.25
C LEU A 38 -8.34 0.55 -11.40
N ALA A 39 -8.50 1.56 -10.56
CA ALA A 39 -9.66 1.72 -9.68
C ALA A 39 -10.98 1.85 -10.42
N SER A 40 -10.98 2.50 -11.60
CA SER A 40 -12.18 2.64 -12.43
C SER A 40 -12.56 1.36 -13.16
N SER A 41 -11.61 0.44 -13.37
CA SER A 41 -11.82 -0.79 -14.15
C SER A 41 -12.00 -2.02 -13.26
N PHE A 42 -11.38 -2.05 -12.08
CA PHE A 42 -11.34 -3.22 -11.20
C PHE A 42 -11.43 -2.84 -9.72
N PRO A 43 -11.99 -3.72 -8.88
CA PRO A 43 -11.85 -3.60 -7.42
C PRO A 43 -10.36 -3.56 -7.05
N THR A 44 -9.89 -2.38 -6.65
CA THR A 44 -8.47 -2.12 -6.38
C THR A 44 -8.27 -1.83 -4.91
N VAL A 45 -7.27 -2.48 -4.29
CA VAL A 45 -6.88 -2.29 -2.89
C VAL A 45 -5.44 -1.83 -2.85
N VAL A 46 -5.15 -0.80 -2.05
CA VAL A 46 -3.78 -0.33 -1.82
C VAL A 46 -3.20 -1.08 -0.63
N ILE A 47 -2.03 -1.70 -0.82
CA ILE A 47 -1.27 -2.37 0.23
C ILE A 47 -0.08 -1.47 0.59
N TYR A 48 -0.13 -0.84 1.76
CA TYR A 48 0.97 -0.05 2.28
C TYR A 48 1.86 -0.91 3.15
N VAL A 49 3.03 -1.27 2.62
CA VAL A 49 3.99 -2.14 3.29
C VAL A 49 4.93 -1.30 4.14
N MET A 50 4.87 -1.47 5.45
CA MET A 50 5.80 -0.86 6.38
C MET A 50 6.81 -1.87 6.92
N ASP A 51 8.05 -1.44 7.10
CA ASP A 51 9.10 -2.27 7.69
C ASP A 51 9.02 -2.22 9.23
N THR A 52 8.65 -3.34 9.84
CA THR A 52 8.46 -3.46 11.29
C THR A 52 9.76 -3.23 12.05
N SER A 53 10.88 -3.78 11.55
CA SER A 53 12.20 -3.66 12.19
C SER A 53 12.71 -2.22 12.31
N ARG A 54 12.24 -1.34 11.42
CA ARG A 54 12.60 0.09 11.38
C ARG A 54 11.57 1.01 12.01
N SER A 55 10.41 0.49 12.41
CA SER A 55 9.27 1.27 12.89
C SER A 55 8.98 1.06 14.38
N THR A 56 9.87 0.42 15.13
CA THR A 56 9.70 0.20 16.58
C THR A 56 9.74 1.47 17.41
N ASN A 57 10.40 2.53 16.90
CA ASN A 57 10.36 3.85 17.53
C ASN A 57 8.97 4.48 17.30
N PRO A 58 8.23 4.87 18.36
CA PRO A 58 6.88 5.43 18.24
C PRO A 58 6.79 6.66 17.34
N VAL A 59 7.82 7.51 17.29
CA VAL A 59 7.84 8.70 16.42
C VAL A 59 7.89 8.28 14.95
N THR A 60 8.71 7.28 14.63
CA THR A 60 8.80 6.71 13.28
C THR A 60 7.53 5.99 12.89
N PHE A 61 6.94 5.21 13.81
CA PHE A 61 5.65 4.56 13.60
C PHE A 61 4.54 5.58 13.28
N MET A 62 4.38 6.61 14.12
CA MET A 62 3.38 7.66 13.89
C MET A 62 3.60 8.39 12.57
N SER A 63 4.86 8.67 12.21
CA SER A 63 5.20 9.30 10.93
C SER A 63 4.78 8.42 9.74
N ASN A 64 5.02 7.11 9.82
CA ASN A 64 4.55 6.15 8.82
C ASN A 64 3.02 6.08 8.75
N MET A 65 2.32 6.11 9.89
CA MET A 65 0.86 6.11 9.90
C MET A 65 0.26 7.38 9.30
N LEU A 66 0.82 8.56 9.60
CA LEU A 66 0.41 9.81 8.96
C LEU A 66 0.66 9.77 7.45
N TYR A 67 1.78 9.19 7.01
CA TYR A 67 2.08 9.03 5.60
C TYR A 67 1.10 8.07 4.91
N ALA A 68 0.80 6.93 5.53
CA ALA A 68 -0.22 5.98 5.06
C ALA A 68 -1.59 6.67 4.93
N CYS A 69 -2.01 7.44 5.94
CA CYS A 69 -3.23 8.24 5.90
C CYS A 69 -3.24 9.25 4.74
N SER A 70 -2.11 9.92 4.46
CA SER A 70 -2.02 10.86 3.34
C SER A 70 -2.27 10.17 1.98
N ILE A 71 -1.75 8.96 1.80
CA ILE A 71 -1.96 8.16 0.58
C ILE A 71 -3.40 7.64 0.52
N LEU A 72 -3.97 7.19 1.63
CA LEU A 72 -5.38 6.80 1.72
C LEU A 72 -6.30 7.94 1.29
N TYR A 73 -6.08 9.15 1.81
CA TYR A 73 -6.89 10.32 1.43
C TYR A 73 -6.73 10.72 -0.04
N LYS A 74 -5.52 10.57 -0.58
CA LYS A 74 -5.25 10.86 -1.99
C LYS A 74 -5.88 9.85 -2.93
N THR A 75 -5.71 8.56 -2.65
CA THR A 75 -6.17 7.47 -3.51
C THR A 75 -7.65 7.18 -3.36
N LYS A 76 -8.20 7.35 -2.16
CA LYS A 76 -9.60 7.04 -1.80
C LYS A 76 -9.99 5.59 -2.12
N LEU A 77 -9.03 4.67 -2.01
CA LEU A 77 -9.24 3.25 -2.22
C LEU A 77 -9.27 2.50 -0.89
N PRO A 78 -9.89 1.30 -0.84
CA PRO A 78 -9.66 0.37 0.26
C PRO A 78 -8.16 0.20 0.51
N PHE A 79 -7.75 0.27 1.77
CA PHE A 79 -6.35 0.45 2.14
C PHE A 79 -5.99 -0.49 3.28
N ILE A 80 -4.92 -1.25 3.10
CA ILE A 80 -4.43 -2.21 4.09
C ILE A 80 -3.00 -1.83 4.43
N VAL A 81 -2.75 -1.58 5.71
CA VAL A 81 -1.39 -1.44 6.25
C VAL A 81 -0.85 -2.84 6.56
N VAL A 82 0.33 -3.15 6.04
CA VAL A 82 1.00 -4.44 6.26
C VAL A 82 2.33 -4.20 6.97
N MET A 83 2.41 -4.69 8.21
CA MET A 83 3.66 -4.78 8.96
C MET A 83 4.50 -5.95 8.44
N ASN A 84 5.52 -5.66 7.65
CA ASN A 84 6.40 -6.65 7.05
C ASN A 84 7.63 -6.93 7.92
N LYS A 85 8.30 -8.07 7.68
CA LYS A 85 9.50 -8.52 8.40
C LYS A 85 9.26 -8.85 9.88
N THR A 86 8.10 -9.44 10.16
CA THR A 86 7.71 -9.88 11.51
C THR A 86 8.54 -11.07 12.01
N ASP A 87 9.24 -11.75 11.11
CA ASP A 87 10.24 -12.77 11.42
C ASP A 87 11.48 -12.21 12.15
N ILE A 88 11.76 -10.91 12.00
CA ILE A 88 12.90 -10.24 12.64
C ILE A 88 12.48 -9.58 13.96
N ILE A 89 11.36 -8.85 13.96
CA ILE A 89 10.81 -8.16 15.12
C ILE A 89 9.30 -8.38 15.16
N ASP A 90 8.78 -8.78 16.31
CA ASP A 90 7.35 -8.97 16.48
C ASP A 90 6.56 -7.65 16.37
N HIS A 91 5.35 -7.76 15.84
CA HIS A 91 4.45 -6.66 15.51
C HIS A 91 3.54 -6.22 16.66
N SER A 92 3.64 -6.85 17.83
CA SER A 92 2.82 -6.56 19.01
C SER A 92 2.80 -5.08 19.41
N PHE A 93 3.91 -4.36 19.26
CA PHE A 93 3.97 -2.93 19.60
C PHE A 93 2.98 -2.06 18.79
N GLY A 94 2.63 -2.48 17.57
CA GLY A 94 1.64 -1.79 16.75
C GLY A 94 0.21 -2.07 17.20
N MET A 95 -0.04 -3.26 17.76
CA MET A 95 -1.33 -3.68 18.28
C MET A 95 -1.64 -3.03 19.63
N ASP A 96 -0.62 -2.87 20.49
CA ASP A 96 -0.75 -2.21 21.79
C ASP A 96 -1.06 -0.71 21.68
N ALA A 97 -0.74 -0.09 20.53
CA ALA A 97 -1.08 1.30 20.24
C ALA A 97 -2.57 1.52 19.90
N GLY A 98 -3.39 0.46 19.87
CA GLY A 98 -4.84 0.53 19.68
C GLY A 98 -5.29 0.70 18.21
N LEU A 99 -4.48 0.24 17.26
CA LEU A 99 -4.84 0.11 15.84
C LEU A 99 -5.40 -1.28 15.52
#